data_AF-A0A7X9CL28-F1
#
_entry.id   AF-A0A7X9CL28-F1
#
_cell.length_a   1.000
_cell.length_b   1.000
_cell.length_c   1.000
_cell.angle_alpha   90.00
_cell.angle_beta   90.00
_cell.angle_gamma   90.00
#
_symmetry.space_group_name_H-M   'P 1'
#
loop_
_entity.id
_entity.type
_entity.pdbx_description
1 polymer ?
#
loop_
_entity_poly.entity_id
_entity_poly.type
_entity_poly.pdbx_seq_one_letter_code
_entity_poly.pdbx_strand_id
1 'polypeptide(L)'
;MGNILSYMKENDYNIHIKYYGVNDFGTEHDLKSIIKGEDLLRSYYNKERNEEEFNFDSYVDYLVLEKIIKMEEIIPIITNQDNQNTMENLIEDLKPIYHEVDKGKQIKFINLNIEDIFLKYKDYFHIREVTLKKIIEFQGGIKKEVLFYLIQNHYYMVIDNYECLQKTIEKNADIAKMFFSKDILRNNITYRLEDICEIVMSVNRREKKDLQDYLQNAIDVIMGYGNEIVGNLDIRNIMINHDKVKVIYSFTRKLRLIAANEYERHMEKADKLLNQHLKKHGSKIELGASFGHDIKIIIDEMVRGLKSDSSWYAKLISLTHSKKGDKFYCSLNQHLGSKELSIMDFVSTNKETDDFFTFSHRESLELLINLHSIIIFNIFKDKEALDELHSASFMAFNYIADNFSHDDKEISHDLGLLFIMIEKLFVESEVFDDYDIQSQSYSLSMFICSLTEKFMRITYKYIKENEEYISNQWGTMGDYLNPNNEVMSKILGDVQIKNLQFYFLRTSDSRIGFNYRNKLAHWNGITNIDCNKILVCRLFYLFLSTLNSILYYLVFEIED
;
A
#
# COMPACT_ATOMS: atom_id res chain seq x y z
N MET A 1 -15.38 -29.73 41.19
CA MET A 1 -15.89 -29.77 39.80
C MET A 1 -14.97 -28.90 38.99
N GLY A 2 -14.49 -29.36 37.83
CA GLY A 2 -13.75 -28.48 36.90
C GLY A 2 -14.68 -27.47 36.23
N ASN A 3 -14.10 -26.45 35.60
CA ASN A 3 -14.81 -25.52 34.72
C ASN A 3 -15.47 -26.22 33.51
N ILE A 4 -16.32 -25.48 32.80
CA ILE A 4 -17.11 -25.94 31.65
C ILE A 4 -16.24 -26.54 30.55
N LEU A 5 -15.04 -26.03 30.31
CA LEU A 5 -14.17 -26.58 29.27
C LEU A 5 -13.70 -27.99 29.61
N SER A 6 -13.31 -28.20 30.86
CA SER A 6 -12.96 -29.55 31.35
C SER A 6 -14.17 -30.48 31.23
N TYR A 7 -15.36 -30.01 31.63
CA TYR A 7 -16.59 -30.79 31.57
C TYR A 7 -17.01 -31.16 30.13
N MET A 8 -16.92 -30.23 29.20
CA MET A 8 -17.20 -30.46 27.78
C MET A 8 -16.19 -31.43 27.17
N LYS A 9 -14.89 -31.25 27.48
CA LYS A 9 -13.82 -32.12 26.98
C LYS A 9 -13.92 -33.55 27.49
N GLU A 10 -14.32 -33.76 28.75
CA GLU A 10 -14.59 -35.09 29.32
C GLU A 10 -15.73 -35.83 28.59
N ASN A 11 -16.57 -35.11 27.87
CA ASN A 11 -17.69 -35.64 27.07
C ASN A 11 -17.43 -35.54 25.55
N ASP A 12 -16.16 -35.46 25.13
CA ASP A 12 -15.72 -35.40 23.73
C ASP A 12 -16.17 -34.15 22.94
N TYR A 13 -16.56 -33.08 23.63
CA TYR A 13 -16.88 -31.79 23.02
C TYR A 13 -15.73 -30.79 23.24
N ASN A 14 -15.00 -30.50 22.17
CA ASN A 14 -13.91 -29.52 22.22
C ASN A 14 -14.41 -28.15 21.79
N ILE A 15 -14.30 -27.18 22.69
CA ILE A 15 -14.64 -25.77 22.48
C ILE A 15 -13.50 -24.87 22.98
N HIS A 16 -13.27 -23.74 22.33
CA HIS A 16 -12.28 -22.76 22.76
C HIS A 16 -12.91 -21.60 23.55
N ILE A 17 -12.11 -20.81 24.27
CA ILE A 17 -12.60 -19.62 25.01
C ILE A 17 -12.86 -18.44 24.06
N LYS A 18 -12.08 -18.34 22.98
CA LYS A 18 -12.14 -17.21 22.07
C LYS A 18 -13.31 -17.37 21.09
N TYR A 19 -14.04 -16.27 20.89
CA TYR A 19 -14.89 -16.11 19.72
C TYR A 19 -14.07 -15.51 18.57
N TYR A 20 -14.05 -16.17 17.42
CA TYR A 20 -13.21 -15.79 16.26
C TYR A 20 -13.93 -14.90 15.24
N GLY A 21 -15.27 -14.81 15.29
CA GLY A 21 -16.08 -14.01 14.38
C GLY A 21 -16.76 -14.82 13.27
N VAL A 22 -17.64 -14.15 12.53
CA VAL A 22 -18.54 -14.75 11.52
C VAL A 22 -17.81 -15.50 10.40
N ASN A 23 -16.62 -15.03 10.01
CA ASN A 23 -15.89 -15.53 8.83
C ASN A 23 -14.71 -16.45 9.16
N ASP A 24 -14.61 -16.95 10.40
CA ASP A 24 -13.48 -17.77 10.84
C ASP A 24 -13.89 -19.25 11.00
N PHE A 25 -13.10 -20.16 10.41
CA PHE A 25 -13.34 -21.61 10.48
C PHE A 25 -13.33 -22.16 11.91
N GLY A 26 -12.62 -21.53 12.85
CA GLY A 26 -12.64 -21.88 14.26
C GLY A 26 -14.01 -21.67 14.90
N THR A 27 -14.78 -20.69 14.43
CA THR A 27 -16.17 -20.47 14.86
C THR A 27 -17.08 -21.63 14.44
N GLU A 28 -16.92 -22.14 13.21
CA GLU A 28 -17.70 -23.29 12.71
C GLU A 28 -17.41 -24.57 13.50
N HIS A 29 -16.12 -24.83 13.78
CA HIS A 29 -15.72 -25.97 14.61
C HIS A 29 -16.39 -25.93 15.98
N ASP A 30 -16.35 -24.78 16.65
CA ASP A 30 -16.90 -24.63 17.99
C ASP A 30 -18.44 -24.65 18.00
N LEU A 31 -19.09 -24.10 16.98
CA LEU A 31 -20.55 -24.16 16.80
C LEU A 31 -21.03 -25.63 16.78
N LYS A 32 -20.34 -26.49 16.03
CA LYS A 32 -20.68 -27.91 15.94
C LYS A 32 -20.59 -28.61 17.30
N SER A 33 -19.57 -28.31 18.08
CA SER A 33 -19.40 -28.87 19.44
C SER A 33 -20.44 -28.33 20.42
N ILE A 34 -20.78 -27.03 20.31
CA ILE A 34 -21.80 -26.38 21.17
C ILE A 34 -23.19 -26.97 20.90
N ILE A 35 -23.60 -27.08 19.63
CA ILE A 35 -24.90 -27.66 19.25
C ILE A 35 -25.03 -29.10 19.75
N LYS A 36 -24.01 -29.95 19.49
CA LYS A 36 -24.05 -31.34 19.95
C LYS A 36 -24.02 -31.49 21.47
N GLY A 37 -23.40 -30.55 22.16
CA GLY A 37 -23.28 -30.53 23.61
C GLY A 37 -24.31 -29.64 24.32
N GLU A 38 -25.40 -29.24 23.67
CA GLU A 38 -26.33 -28.24 24.23
C GLU A 38 -26.91 -28.66 25.58
N ASP A 39 -27.31 -29.92 25.74
CA ASP A 39 -27.89 -30.45 26.97
C ASP A 39 -26.88 -30.41 28.12
N LEU A 40 -25.61 -30.69 27.82
CA LEU A 40 -24.52 -30.60 28.79
C LEU A 40 -24.28 -29.16 29.23
N LEU A 41 -24.26 -28.21 28.30
CA LEU A 41 -24.12 -26.80 28.60
C LEU A 41 -25.27 -26.30 29.48
N ARG A 42 -26.53 -26.60 29.11
CA ARG A 42 -27.71 -26.27 29.93
C ARG A 42 -27.60 -26.87 31.32
N SER A 43 -27.30 -28.17 31.40
CA SER A 43 -27.20 -28.87 32.69
C SER A 43 -26.07 -28.35 33.57
N TYR A 44 -24.99 -27.84 32.99
CA TYR A 44 -23.84 -27.32 33.71
C TYR A 44 -24.09 -25.92 34.28
N TYR A 45 -24.64 -25.02 33.47
CA TYR A 45 -24.92 -23.64 33.88
C TYR A 45 -26.16 -23.51 34.76
N ASN A 46 -27.17 -24.39 34.61
CA ASN A 46 -28.39 -24.36 35.44
C ASN A 46 -28.24 -25.04 36.82
N LYS A 47 -27.08 -25.62 37.15
CA LYS A 47 -26.82 -26.13 38.51
C LYS A 47 -26.68 -24.96 39.48
N GLU A 48 -27.33 -25.04 40.64
CA GLU A 48 -27.14 -24.06 41.73
C GLU A 48 -25.65 -23.96 42.06
N ARG A 49 -25.08 -22.78 41.80
CA ARG A 49 -23.70 -22.46 42.14
C ARG A 49 -23.68 -21.77 43.50
N ASN A 50 -22.92 -22.30 44.46
CA ASN A 50 -22.63 -21.58 45.69
C ASN A 50 -21.81 -20.33 45.36
N GLU A 51 -22.41 -19.15 45.50
CA GLU A 51 -21.89 -17.86 45.03
C GLU A 51 -20.75 -17.25 45.87
N GLU A 52 -20.24 -17.94 46.90
CA GLU A 52 -19.40 -17.29 47.91
C GLU A 52 -18.02 -16.84 47.40
N GLU A 53 -17.46 -17.46 46.35
CA GLU A 53 -16.15 -17.05 45.83
C GLU A 53 -16.03 -17.13 44.28
N PHE A 54 -15.72 -15.99 43.65
CA PHE A 54 -15.43 -15.92 42.21
C PHE A 54 -13.96 -16.29 41.96
N ASN A 55 -13.73 -17.56 41.62
CA ASN A 55 -12.40 -18.14 41.43
C ASN A 55 -12.04 -18.30 39.94
N PHE A 56 -10.93 -18.98 39.66
CA PHE A 56 -10.44 -19.19 38.29
C PHE A 56 -11.41 -20.00 37.42
N ASP A 57 -12.04 -21.05 37.96
CA ASP A 57 -13.02 -21.85 37.21
C ASP A 57 -14.25 -21.01 36.88
N SER A 58 -14.74 -20.22 37.84
CA SER A 58 -15.84 -19.26 37.60
C SER A 58 -15.49 -18.24 36.51
N TYR A 59 -14.23 -17.80 36.44
CA TYR A 59 -13.76 -16.89 35.39
C TYR A 59 -13.74 -17.57 34.02
N VAL A 60 -13.21 -18.79 33.90
CA VAL A 60 -13.23 -19.56 32.65
C VAL A 60 -14.66 -19.81 32.17
N ASP A 61 -15.55 -20.23 33.08
CA ASP A 61 -16.96 -20.46 32.79
C ASP A 61 -17.63 -19.21 32.22
N TYR A 62 -17.35 -18.06 32.81
CA TYR A 62 -17.87 -16.79 32.34
C TYR A 62 -17.35 -16.43 30.94
N LEU A 63 -16.06 -16.63 30.66
CA LEU A 63 -15.51 -16.32 29.33
C LEU A 63 -16.12 -17.20 28.22
N VAL A 64 -16.36 -18.47 28.52
CA VAL A 64 -17.05 -19.39 27.59
C VAL A 64 -18.50 -19.01 27.41
N LEU A 65 -19.19 -18.65 28.50
CA LEU A 65 -20.56 -18.17 28.45
C LEU A 65 -20.67 -16.92 27.58
N GLU A 66 -19.79 -15.94 27.77
CA GLU A 66 -19.73 -14.73 26.95
C GLU A 66 -19.55 -15.05 25.47
N LYS A 67 -18.65 -16.00 25.14
CA LYS A 67 -18.44 -16.45 23.77
C LYS A 67 -19.73 -16.98 23.15
N ILE A 68 -20.45 -17.87 23.86
CA ILE A 68 -21.69 -18.45 23.36
C ILE A 68 -22.73 -17.35 23.09
N ILE A 69 -22.86 -16.38 23.99
CA ILE A 69 -23.77 -15.24 23.78
C ILE A 69 -23.34 -14.41 22.56
N LYS A 70 -22.05 -14.17 22.34
CA LYS A 70 -21.56 -13.45 21.15
C LYS A 70 -21.82 -14.19 19.84
N MET A 71 -22.01 -15.50 19.86
CA MET A 71 -22.41 -16.28 18.68
C MET A 71 -23.88 -16.03 18.28
N GLU A 72 -24.63 -15.19 18.97
CA GLU A 72 -25.94 -14.69 18.51
C GLU A 72 -25.84 -14.08 17.10
N GLU A 73 -24.71 -13.43 16.76
CA GLU A 73 -24.52 -12.80 15.46
C GLU A 73 -24.42 -13.79 14.28
N ILE A 74 -24.07 -15.06 14.53
CA ILE A 74 -23.93 -16.07 13.47
C ILE A 74 -25.20 -16.87 13.22
N ILE A 75 -26.21 -16.77 14.08
CA ILE A 75 -27.46 -17.53 13.93
C ILE A 75 -28.08 -17.36 12.53
N PRO A 76 -28.21 -16.14 11.97
CA PRO A 76 -28.88 -15.95 10.68
C PRO A 76 -28.18 -16.61 9.48
N ILE A 77 -26.90 -16.98 9.62
CA ILE A 77 -26.10 -17.56 8.53
C ILE A 77 -25.93 -19.08 8.65
N ILE A 78 -26.40 -19.71 9.72
CA ILE A 78 -26.38 -21.17 9.87
C ILE A 78 -27.33 -21.77 8.82
N THR A 79 -26.84 -22.67 7.97
CA THR A 79 -27.65 -23.20 6.85
C THR A 79 -28.74 -24.19 7.26
N ASN A 80 -28.59 -24.84 8.41
CA ASN A 80 -29.55 -25.81 8.92
C ASN A 80 -30.51 -25.15 9.95
N GLN A 81 -31.81 -25.23 9.69
CA GLN A 81 -32.84 -24.58 10.51
C GLN A 81 -32.94 -25.17 11.93
N ASP A 82 -32.74 -26.47 12.10
CA ASP A 82 -32.78 -27.10 13.43
C ASP A 82 -31.61 -26.59 14.28
N ASN A 83 -30.43 -26.49 13.68
CA ASN A 83 -29.24 -25.93 14.32
C ASN A 83 -29.40 -24.44 14.67
N GLN A 84 -30.09 -23.66 13.83
CA GLN A 84 -30.47 -22.27 14.14
C GLN A 84 -31.31 -22.24 15.42
N ASN A 85 -32.42 -22.99 15.44
CA ASN A 85 -33.35 -23.03 16.57
C ASN A 85 -32.65 -23.53 17.86
N THR A 86 -31.79 -24.54 17.77
CA THR A 86 -30.99 -25.03 18.91
C THR A 86 -30.11 -23.91 19.48
N MET A 87 -29.41 -23.17 18.63
CA MET A 87 -28.52 -22.09 19.07
C MET A 87 -29.30 -20.91 19.67
N GLU A 88 -30.43 -20.52 19.06
CA GLU A 88 -31.34 -19.49 19.58
C GLU A 88 -31.80 -19.85 20.98
N ASN A 89 -32.39 -21.04 21.16
CA ASN A 89 -32.88 -21.51 22.45
C ASN A 89 -31.76 -21.64 23.49
N LEU A 90 -30.55 -22.04 23.08
CA LEU A 90 -29.41 -22.14 23.99
C LEU A 90 -28.96 -20.77 24.48
N ILE A 91 -28.88 -19.78 23.58
CA ILE A 91 -28.53 -18.42 23.95
C ILE A 91 -29.60 -17.82 24.85
N GLU A 92 -30.90 -17.99 24.54
CA GLU A 92 -32.00 -17.49 25.37
C GLU A 92 -31.93 -18.00 26.81
N ASP A 93 -31.64 -19.29 27.01
CA ASP A 93 -31.49 -19.90 28.33
C ASP A 93 -30.25 -19.39 29.10
N LEU A 94 -29.15 -19.16 28.39
CA LEU A 94 -27.86 -18.79 29.00
C LEU A 94 -27.70 -17.28 29.24
N LYS A 95 -28.48 -16.45 28.53
CA LYS A 95 -28.39 -14.97 28.60
C LYS A 95 -28.72 -14.41 30.00
N PRO A 96 -29.74 -14.90 30.74
CA PRO A 96 -29.97 -14.47 32.12
C PRO A 96 -28.77 -14.74 33.04
N ILE A 97 -28.18 -15.94 32.96
CA ILE A 97 -27.01 -16.36 33.76
C ILE A 97 -25.81 -15.46 33.45
N TYR A 98 -25.61 -15.13 32.17
CA TYR A 98 -24.55 -14.21 31.76
C TYR A 98 -24.69 -12.83 32.40
N HIS A 99 -25.93 -12.34 32.54
CA HIS A 99 -26.22 -11.03 33.14
C HIS A 99 -26.15 -11.00 34.67
N GLU A 100 -26.25 -12.14 35.35
CA GLU A 100 -26.09 -12.25 36.81
C GLU A 100 -24.63 -12.06 37.27
N VAL A 101 -23.65 -12.34 36.40
CA VAL A 101 -22.23 -12.23 36.75
C VAL A 101 -21.80 -10.76 36.83
N ASP A 102 -21.70 -10.25 38.06
CA ASP A 102 -21.26 -8.88 38.33
C ASP A 102 -19.90 -8.53 37.70
N LYS A 103 -19.86 -7.41 36.97
CA LYS A 103 -18.64 -6.86 36.36
C LYS A 103 -17.58 -6.53 37.42
N GLY A 104 -17.99 -6.09 38.61
CA GLY A 104 -17.10 -5.80 39.72
C GLY A 104 -16.31 -7.03 40.19
N LYS A 105 -16.97 -8.20 40.28
CA LYS A 105 -16.31 -9.49 40.59
C LYS A 105 -15.25 -9.85 39.56
N GLN A 106 -15.53 -9.69 38.26
CA GLN A 106 -14.58 -9.95 37.17
C GLN A 106 -13.36 -9.03 37.25
N ILE A 107 -13.58 -7.72 37.42
CA ILE A 107 -12.52 -6.73 37.56
C ILE A 107 -11.64 -7.04 38.78
N LYS A 108 -12.26 -7.34 39.93
CA LYS A 108 -11.56 -7.71 41.16
C LYS A 108 -10.70 -8.96 40.94
N PHE A 109 -11.25 -9.96 40.25
CA PHE A 109 -10.53 -11.20 39.96
C PHE A 109 -9.31 -10.98 39.06
N ILE A 110 -9.46 -10.24 37.95
CA ILE A 110 -8.36 -9.90 37.05
C ILE A 110 -7.26 -9.13 37.81
N ASN A 111 -7.66 -8.13 38.61
CA ASN A 111 -6.73 -7.30 39.37
C ASN A 111 -5.91 -8.08 40.40
N LEU A 112 -6.44 -9.18 40.94
CA LEU A 112 -5.77 -10.00 41.95
C LEU A 112 -4.98 -11.16 41.34
N ASN A 113 -5.34 -11.65 40.16
CA ASN A 113 -4.86 -12.93 39.63
C ASN A 113 -4.29 -12.83 38.20
N ILE A 114 -3.88 -11.64 37.74
CA ILE A 114 -3.39 -11.46 36.36
C ILE A 114 -2.23 -12.41 36.01
N GLU A 115 -1.30 -12.61 36.94
CA GLU A 115 -0.13 -13.48 36.71
C GLU A 115 -0.57 -14.94 36.51
N ASP A 116 -1.42 -15.44 37.40
CA ASP A 116 -1.95 -16.79 37.34
C ASP A 116 -2.76 -17.02 36.06
N ILE A 117 -3.60 -16.04 35.67
CA ILE A 117 -4.35 -16.11 34.41
C ILE A 117 -3.41 -16.24 33.23
N PHE A 118 -2.34 -15.46 33.20
CA PHE A 118 -1.39 -15.48 32.09
C PHE A 118 -0.47 -16.70 32.13
N LEU A 119 -0.21 -17.32 33.28
CA LEU A 119 0.52 -18.59 33.38
C LEU A 119 -0.29 -19.78 32.86
N LYS A 120 -1.63 -19.70 32.92
CA LYS A 120 -2.57 -20.76 32.54
C LYS A 120 -2.81 -20.95 31.04
N TYR A 121 -2.12 -20.22 30.18
CA TYR A 121 -2.29 -20.29 28.71
C TYR A 121 -2.05 -21.67 28.07
N LYS A 122 -1.27 -22.54 28.72
CA LYS A 122 -1.04 -23.92 28.26
C LYS A 122 -2.25 -24.82 28.49
N ASP A 123 -2.96 -24.58 29.59
CA ASP A 123 -4.15 -25.32 29.98
C ASP A 123 -5.39 -24.74 29.29
N TYR A 124 -5.40 -23.42 29.06
CA TYR A 124 -6.51 -22.66 28.49
C TYR A 124 -6.04 -21.78 27.33
N PHE A 125 -6.16 -22.34 26.12
CA PHE A 125 -5.76 -21.63 24.90
C PHE A 125 -6.54 -20.32 24.73
N HIS A 126 -5.86 -19.26 24.28
CA HIS A 126 -6.36 -17.89 24.15
C HIS A 126 -6.84 -17.16 25.42
N ILE A 127 -6.70 -17.73 26.63
CA ILE A 127 -7.14 -17.04 27.86
C ILE A 127 -6.51 -15.65 28.03
N ARG A 128 -5.25 -15.48 27.60
CA ARG A 128 -4.52 -14.21 27.62
C ARG A 128 -5.18 -13.17 26.71
N GLU A 129 -5.51 -13.55 25.48
CA GLU A 129 -6.11 -12.64 24.49
C GLU A 129 -7.50 -12.19 24.93
N VAL A 130 -8.32 -13.13 25.39
CA VAL A 130 -9.69 -12.81 25.86
C VAL A 130 -9.65 -11.98 27.13
N THR A 131 -8.73 -12.29 28.06
CA THR A 131 -8.52 -11.47 29.27
C THR A 131 -8.03 -10.06 28.92
N LEU A 132 -7.14 -9.91 27.93
CA LEU A 132 -6.72 -8.58 27.48
C LEU A 132 -7.90 -7.77 26.91
N LYS A 133 -8.79 -8.40 26.13
CA LYS A 133 -10.02 -7.74 25.66
C LYS A 133 -10.87 -7.25 26.84
N LYS A 134 -10.96 -8.04 27.91
CA LYS A 134 -11.64 -7.64 29.16
C LYS A 134 -10.95 -6.49 29.87
N ILE A 135 -9.61 -6.48 29.93
CA ILE A 135 -8.83 -5.37 30.48
C ILE A 135 -9.09 -4.08 29.69
N ILE A 136 -9.17 -4.18 28.36
CA ILE A 136 -9.49 -3.04 27.47
C ILE A 136 -10.92 -2.55 27.69
N GLU A 137 -11.89 -3.46 27.84
CA GLU A 137 -13.29 -3.11 28.12
C GLU A 137 -13.43 -2.43 29.49
N PHE A 138 -12.72 -2.90 30.51
CA PHE A 138 -12.85 -2.47 31.89
C PHE A 138 -11.77 -1.49 32.36
N GLN A 139 -11.13 -0.76 31.45
CA GLN A 139 -9.95 0.09 31.76
C GLN A 139 -10.11 0.98 33.01
N GLY A 140 -11.31 1.52 33.26
CA GLY A 140 -11.56 2.37 34.44
C GLY A 140 -11.48 1.66 35.80
N GLY A 141 -11.65 0.33 35.84
CA GLY A 141 -11.57 -0.49 37.06
C GLY A 141 -10.29 -1.32 37.18
N ILE A 142 -9.47 -1.39 36.12
CA ILE A 142 -8.21 -2.13 36.13
C ILE A 142 -7.14 -1.32 36.87
N LYS A 143 -6.48 -1.98 37.84
CA LYS A 143 -5.39 -1.40 38.63
C LYS A 143 -4.12 -1.25 37.79
N LYS A 144 -3.31 -0.25 38.12
CA LYS A 144 -2.06 0.04 37.39
C LYS A 144 -1.06 -1.13 37.43
N GLU A 145 -1.07 -1.92 38.50
CA GLU A 145 -0.22 -3.09 38.69
C GLU A 145 -0.45 -4.16 37.61
N VAL A 146 -1.69 -4.31 37.13
CA VAL A 146 -2.02 -5.19 36.00
C VAL A 146 -1.30 -4.74 34.74
N LEU A 147 -1.32 -3.43 34.44
CA LEU A 147 -0.62 -2.90 33.28
C LEU A 147 0.90 -2.94 33.42
N PHE A 148 1.44 -2.76 34.64
CA PHE A 148 2.88 -2.98 34.85
C PHE A 148 3.28 -4.42 34.55
N TYR A 149 2.52 -5.40 35.04
CA TYR A 149 2.76 -6.81 34.75
C TYR A 149 2.74 -7.08 33.24
N LEU A 150 1.74 -6.56 32.52
CA LEU A 150 1.63 -6.74 31.08
C LEU A 150 2.79 -6.07 30.33
N ILE A 151 3.18 -4.85 30.70
CA ILE A 151 4.30 -4.14 30.06
C ILE A 151 5.62 -4.89 30.28
N GLN A 152 5.83 -5.44 31.48
CA GLN A 152 7.06 -6.14 31.83
C GLN A 152 7.19 -7.51 31.18
N ASN A 153 6.09 -8.29 31.13
CA ASN A 153 6.14 -9.71 30.75
C ASN A 153 5.52 -10.00 29.38
N HIS A 154 4.62 -9.13 28.91
CA HIS A 154 3.80 -9.33 27.71
C HIS A 154 3.72 -8.06 26.86
N TYR A 155 4.83 -7.33 26.73
CA TYR A 155 4.91 -6.04 26.06
C TYR A 155 4.30 -6.04 24.65
N TYR A 156 4.52 -7.12 23.89
CA TYR A 156 3.97 -7.30 22.55
C TYR A 156 2.43 -7.17 22.54
N MET A 157 1.73 -7.74 23.53
CA MET A 157 0.27 -7.66 23.63
C MET A 157 -0.21 -6.23 23.88
N VAL A 158 0.58 -5.45 24.63
CA VAL A 158 0.29 -4.04 24.91
C VAL A 158 0.52 -3.19 23.65
N ILE A 159 1.60 -3.46 22.90
CA ILE A 159 1.87 -2.78 21.61
C ILE A 159 0.76 -3.09 20.61
N ASP A 160 0.42 -4.37 20.41
CA ASP A 160 -0.61 -4.83 19.47
C ASP A 160 -1.98 -4.18 19.73
N ASN A 161 -2.21 -3.72 20.96
CA ASN A 161 -3.46 -3.08 21.39
C ASN A 161 -3.25 -1.64 21.88
N TYR A 162 -2.17 -0.99 21.44
CA TYR A 162 -1.79 0.33 21.93
C TYR A 162 -2.89 1.37 21.70
N GLU A 163 -3.53 1.38 20.52
CA GLU A 163 -4.60 2.34 20.22
C GLU A 163 -5.75 2.27 21.23
N CYS A 164 -6.14 1.05 21.62
CA CYS A 164 -7.17 0.84 22.63
C CYS A 164 -6.69 1.26 24.03
N LEU A 165 -5.43 1.02 24.37
CA LEU A 165 -4.84 1.29 25.69
C LEU A 165 -4.26 2.71 25.81
N GLN A 166 -4.23 3.47 24.72
CA GLN A 166 -3.49 4.73 24.59
C GLN A 166 -3.86 5.71 25.70
N LYS A 167 -5.16 5.91 25.93
CA LYS A 167 -5.66 6.85 26.95
C LYS A 167 -5.17 6.48 28.34
N THR A 168 -5.10 5.18 28.65
CA THR A 168 -4.69 4.68 29.97
C THR A 168 -3.18 4.80 30.15
N ILE A 169 -2.40 4.47 29.12
CA ILE A 169 -0.94 4.59 29.14
C ILE A 169 -0.51 6.05 29.23
N GLU A 170 -1.03 6.91 28.35
CA GLU A 170 -0.57 8.29 28.21
C GLU A 170 -1.08 9.24 29.31
N LYS A 171 -2.17 8.91 30.03
CA LYS A 171 -2.67 9.74 31.16
C LYS A 171 -2.01 9.44 32.49
N ASN A 172 -1.36 8.30 32.64
CA ASN A 172 -0.76 7.86 33.89
C ASN A 172 0.77 7.90 33.77
N ALA A 173 1.41 8.83 34.48
CA ALA A 173 2.85 9.04 34.39
C ALA A 173 3.67 7.79 34.78
N ASP A 174 3.22 7.01 35.78
CA ASP A 174 3.95 5.79 36.18
C ASP A 174 3.89 4.72 35.07
N ILE A 175 2.73 4.57 34.42
CA ILE A 175 2.53 3.62 33.33
C ILE A 175 3.32 4.05 32.10
N ALA A 176 3.24 5.33 31.72
CA ALA A 176 4.03 5.87 30.62
C ALA A 176 5.54 5.71 30.86
N LYS A 177 6.00 5.98 32.08
CA LYS A 177 7.41 5.81 32.48
C LYS A 177 7.87 4.36 32.31
N MET A 178 7.05 3.39 32.71
CA MET A 178 7.37 1.96 32.53
C MET A 178 7.37 1.58 31.04
N PHE A 179 6.34 2.00 30.31
CA PHE A 179 6.13 1.68 28.89
C PHE A 179 7.28 2.16 28.00
N PHE A 180 7.79 3.37 28.25
CA PHE A 180 8.90 3.97 27.52
C PHE A 180 10.25 3.84 28.23
N SER A 181 10.36 2.95 29.23
CA SER A 181 11.62 2.74 29.93
C SER A 181 12.67 2.10 29.02
N LYS A 182 13.94 2.44 29.26
CA LYS A 182 15.05 1.93 28.43
C LYS A 182 15.14 0.40 28.46
N ASP A 183 14.90 -0.22 29.61
CA ASP A 183 15.01 -1.66 29.78
C ASP A 183 13.91 -2.42 29.01
N ILE A 184 12.65 -1.96 29.11
CA ILE A 184 11.54 -2.57 28.38
C ILE A 184 11.76 -2.43 26.88
N LEU A 185 12.11 -1.24 26.40
CA LEU A 185 12.30 -0.99 24.97
C LEU A 185 13.46 -1.79 24.41
N ARG A 186 14.62 -1.84 25.08
CA ARG A 186 15.80 -2.60 24.62
C ARG A 186 15.51 -4.10 24.47
N ASN A 187 14.72 -4.67 25.38
CA ASN A 187 14.38 -6.09 25.33
C ASN A 187 13.42 -6.45 24.17
N ASN A 188 12.69 -5.47 23.63
CA ASN A 188 11.64 -5.71 22.65
C ASN A 188 11.92 -5.11 21.26
N ILE A 189 12.83 -4.13 21.15
CA ILE A 189 13.07 -3.39 19.91
C ILE A 189 13.49 -4.26 18.74
N THR A 190 14.21 -5.35 18.98
CA THR A 190 14.67 -6.27 17.92
C THR A 190 13.53 -6.89 17.12
N TYR A 191 12.37 -7.09 17.75
CA TYR A 191 11.22 -7.76 17.13
C TYR A 191 10.05 -6.80 16.83
N ARG A 192 10.00 -5.65 17.50
CA ARG A 192 8.87 -4.70 17.44
C ARG A 192 9.30 -3.29 17.04
N LEU A 193 10.42 -3.17 16.31
CA LEU A 193 11.02 -1.87 15.93
C LEU A 193 9.99 -0.95 15.25
N GLU A 194 9.27 -1.46 14.25
CA GLU A 194 8.32 -0.67 13.47
C GLU A 194 7.18 -0.14 14.34
N ASP A 195 6.49 -1.02 15.09
CA ASP A 195 5.41 -0.61 15.99
C ASP A 195 5.87 0.40 17.05
N ILE A 196 7.05 0.19 17.66
CA ILE A 196 7.62 1.11 18.65
C ILE A 196 7.88 2.47 18.00
N CYS A 197 8.47 2.50 16.81
CA CYS A 197 8.69 3.73 16.05
C CYS A 197 7.37 4.45 15.77
N GLU A 198 6.34 3.72 15.33
CA GLU A 198 5.01 4.29 15.05
C GLU A 198 4.36 4.90 16.28
N ILE A 199 4.38 4.18 17.41
CA ILE A 199 3.86 4.67 18.68
C ILE A 199 4.59 5.94 19.11
N VAL A 200 5.93 5.95 19.10
CA VAL A 200 6.74 7.11 19.49
C VAL A 200 6.46 8.31 18.58
N MET A 201 6.38 8.10 17.26
CA MET A 201 6.02 9.17 16.32
C MET A 201 4.61 9.70 16.57
N SER A 202 3.66 8.81 16.81
CA SER A 202 2.26 9.14 17.10
C SER A 202 2.15 10.00 18.35
N VAL A 203 2.85 9.64 19.44
CA VAL A 203 2.85 10.41 20.69
C VAL A 203 3.55 11.76 20.50
N ASN A 204 4.68 11.80 19.81
CA ASN A 204 5.43 13.03 19.56
C ASN A 204 4.59 14.07 18.79
N ARG A 205 3.82 13.63 17.78
CA ARG A 205 2.92 14.52 17.01
C ARG A 205 1.82 15.17 17.86
N ARG A 206 1.45 14.56 18.99
CA ARG A 206 0.46 15.12 19.93
C ARG A 206 1.04 16.15 20.89
N GLU A 207 2.36 16.39 20.85
CA GLU A 207 3.07 17.42 21.63
C GLU A 207 2.77 17.41 23.14
N LYS A 208 2.55 16.22 23.72
CA LYS A 208 2.26 16.07 25.15
C LYS A 208 3.51 16.33 25.99
N LYS A 209 3.57 17.53 26.60
CA LYS A 209 4.70 17.98 27.44
C LYS A 209 5.09 16.99 28.54
N ASP A 210 4.10 16.42 29.22
CA ASP A 210 4.31 15.51 30.35
C ASP A 210 4.96 14.17 29.97
N LEU A 211 5.05 13.86 28.67
CA LEU A 211 5.64 12.63 28.15
C LEU A 211 7.01 12.85 27.50
N GLN A 212 7.48 14.10 27.35
CA GLN A 212 8.68 14.40 26.56
C GLN A 212 9.92 13.68 27.07
N ASP A 213 10.15 13.66 28.38
CA ASP A 213 11.31 12.97 28.98
C ASP A 213 11.28 11.45 28.71
N TYR A 214 10.09 10.85 28.75
CA TYR A 214 9.90 9.43 28.46
C TYR A 214 10.07 9.13 26.97
N LEU A 215 9.58 10.00 26.10
CA LEU A 215 9.77 9.88 24.65
C LEU A 215 11.23 10.03 24.26
N GLN A 216 11.99 10.92 24.92
CA GLN A 216 13.41 11.06 24.68
C GLN A 216 14.16 9.76 25.00
N ASN A 217 13.80 9.07 26.10
CA ASN A 217 14.37 7.74 26.39
C ASN A 217 14.09 6.73 25.27
N ALA A 218 12.89 6.76 24.69
CA ALA A 218 12.53 5.87 23.60
C ALA A 218 13.30 6.19 22.31
N ILE A 219 13.42 7.48 21.98
CA ILE A 219 14.23 7.96 20.86
C ILE A 219 15.69 7.51 21.03
N ASP A 220 16.29 7.69 22.21
CA ASP A 220 17.66 7.27 22.49
C ASP A 220 17.86 5.76 22.27
N VAL A 221 16.90 4.92 22.69
CA VAL A 221 16.96 3.46 22.50
C VAL A 221 16.87 3.09 21.02
N ILE A 222 15.95 3.71 20.28
CA ILE A 222 15.80 3.49 18.83
C ILE A 222 17.07 3.89 18.09
N MET A 223 17.63 5.06 18.41
CA MET A 223 18.87 5.53 17.81
C MET A 223 20.06 4.63 18.17
N GLY A 224 20.16 4.20 19.43
CA GLY A 224 21.20 3.27 19.88
C GLY A 224 21.15 1.94 19.12
N TYR A 225 19.96 1.36 18.98
CA TYR A 225 19.74 0.13 18.22
C TYR A 225 20.08 0.30 16.74
N GLY A 226 19.67 1.41 16.12
CA GLY A 226 20.01 1.69 14.72
C GLY A 226 21.51 1.85 14.50
N ASN A 227 22.22 2.52 15.42
CA ASN A 227 23.66 2.70 15.32
C ASN A 227 24.40 1.36 15.45
N GLU A 228 23.91 0.44 16.28
CA GLU A 228 24.43 -0.93 16.37
C GLU A 228 24.25 -1.71 15.06
N ILE A 229 23.07 -1.62 14.45
CA ILE A 229 22.80 -2.26 13.15
C ILE A 229 23.73 -1.72 12.07
N VAL A 230 23.80 -0.40 11.95
CA VAL A 230 24.58 0.28 10.91
C VAL A 230 26.08 0.02 11.10
N GLY A 231 26.55 0.01 12.35
CA GLY A 231 27.95 -0.26 12.69
C GLY A 231 28.41 -1.66 12.27
N ASN A 232 27.49 -2.63 12.25
CA ASN A 232 27.75 -4.02 11.89
C ASN A 232 27.29 -4.40 10.48
N LEU A 233 26.83 -3.43 9.67
CA LEU A 233 26.23 -3.67 8.37
C LEU A 233 27.23 -4.21 7.35
N ASP A 234 26.99 -5.40 6.81
CA ASP A 234 27.81 -6.05 5.78
C ASP A 234 26.95 -6.78 4.72
N ILE A 235 27.60 -7.29 3.67
CA ILE A 235 26.90 -8.00 2.58
C ILE A 235 26.20 -9.29 3.04
N ARG A 236 26.60 -9.89 4.18
CA ARG A 236 26.05 -11.16 4.67
C ARG A 236 24.76 -10.93 5.45
N ASN A 237 24.67 -9.83 6.18
CA ASN A 237 23.52 -9.51 7.02
C ASN A 237 22.53 -8.50 6.41
N ILE A 238 22.85 -7.96 5.23
CA ILE A 238 22.04 -6.89 4.62
C ILE A 238 20.59 -7.29 4.36
N MET A 239 20.32 -8.54 3.97
CA MET A 239 18.95 -9.04 3.75
C MET A 239 18.05 -8.92 4.99
N ILE A 240 18.63 -9.05 6.20
CA ILE A 240 17.88 -9.00 7.46
C ILE A 240 17.77 -7.56 7.99
N ASN A 241 18.80 -6.74 7.73
CA ASN A 241 18.95 -5.44 8.36
C ASN A 241 18.54 -4.26 7.46
N HIS A 242 18.36 -4.46 6.15
CA HIS A 242 17.97 -3.39 5.23
C HIS A 242 16.67 -2.70 5.65
N ASP A 243 15.61 -3.48 5.89
CA ASP A 243 14.32 -2.94 6.33
C ASP A 243 14.43 -2.22 7.67
N LYS A 244 15.26 -2.71 8.59
CA LYS A 244 15.48 -2.05 9.88
C LYS A 244 16.13 -0.67 9.71
N VAL A 245 17.15 -0.56 8.85
CA VAL A 245 17.78 0.73 8.52
C VAL A 245 16.75 1.66 7.89
N LYS A 246 15.89 1.15 6.99
CA LYS A 246 14.82 1.91 6.34
C LYS A 246 13.80 2.45 7.35
N VAL A 247 13.36 1.63 8.31
CA VAL A 247 12.43 2.03 9.39
C VAL A 247 13.05 3.16 10.22
N ILE A 248 14.32 3.05 10.61
CA ILE A 248 14.98 4.06 11.45
C ILE A 248 15.24 5.35 10.68
N TYR A 249 15.60 5.27 9.39
CA TYR A 249 15.68 6.45 8.53
C TYR A 249 14.31 7.14 8.38
N SER A 250 13.24 6.37 8.17
CA SER A 250 11.88 6.91 8.12
C SER A 250 11.49 7.61 9.43
N PHE A 251 11.79 6.99 10.57
CA PHE A 251 11.56 7.51 11.91
C PHE A 251 12.28 8.84 12.15
N THR A 252 13.60 8.88 11.94
CA THR A 252 14.41 10.11 12.13
C THR A 252 13.93 11.25 11.25
N ARG A 253 13.57 10.97 9.99
CA ARG A 253 13.05 11.95 9.04
C ARG A 253 11.68 12.48 9.45
N LYS A 254 10.74 11.61 9.83
CA LYS A 254 9.38 12.00 10.27
C LYS A 254 9.41 12.86 11.54
N LEU A 255 10.37 12.59 12.44
CA LEU A 255 10.61 13.40 13.64
C LEU A 255 11.51 14.64 13.39
N ARG A 256 12.03 14.82 12.16
CA ARG A 256 12.95 15.91 11.79
C ARG A 256 14.21 15.97 12.67
N LEU A 257 14.75 14.82 13.06
CA LEU A 257 15.99 14.74 13.82
C LEU A 257 17.20 15.04 12.92
N ILE A 258 18.23 15.70 13.46
CA ILE A 258 19.49 15.98 12.73
C ILE A 258 20.13 14.68 12.22
N ALA A 259 20.01 13.59 12.99
CA ALA A 259 20.50 12.26 12.62
C ALA A 259 19.90 11.71 11.31
N ALA A 260 18.78 12.26 10.82
CA ALA A 260 18.21 11.86 9.53
C ALA A 260 19.22 12.04 8.38
N ASN A 261 20.09 13.05 8.44
CA ASN A 261 21.13 13.29 7.44
C ASN A 261 22.20 12.18 7.42
N GLU A 262 22.52 11.61 8.58
CA GLU A 262 23.47 10.49 8.67
C GLU A 262 22.80 9.18 8.22
N TYR A 263 21.56 8.96 8.66
CA TYR A 263 20.78 7.78 8.27
C TYR A 263 20.44 7.75 6.79
N GLU A 264 20.33 8.89 6.12
CA GLU A 264 20.23 8.95 4.65
C GLU A 264 21.45 8.30 3.99
N ARG A 265 22.67 8.65 4.44
CA ARG A 265 23.91 8.03 3.93
C ARG A 265 24.00 6.55 4.29
N HIS A 266 23.50 6.15 5.46
CA HIS A 266 23.45 4.75 5.86
C HIS A 266 22.46 3.94 5.01
N MET A 267 21.33 4.53 4.65
CA MET A 267 20.37 3.94 3.72
C MET A 267 20.99 3.74 2.34
N GLU A 268 21.69 4.74 1.79
CA GLU A 268 22.39 4.59 0.51
C GLU A 268 23.46 3.46 0.55
N LYS A 269 24.19 3.34 1.66
CA LYS A 269 25.14 2.24 1.86
C LYS A 269 24.42 0.89 1.93
N ALA A 270 23.29 0.82 2.63
CA ALA A 270 22.47 -0.37 2.74
C ALA A 270 21.92 -0.80 1.37
N ASP A 271 21.41 0.12 0.56
CA ASP A 271 20.94 -0.15 -0.80
C ASP A 271 22.06 -0.69 -1.69
N LYS A 272 23.27 -0.12 -1.61
CA LYS A 272 24.44 -0.62 -2.34
C LYS A 272 24.80 -2.05 -1.93
N LEU A 273 24.82 -2.33 -0.63
CA LEU A 273 25.10 -3.68 -0.11
C LEU A 273 24.02 -4.69 -0.50
N LEU A 274 22.74 -4.30 -0.46
CA LEU A 274 21.63 -5.15 -0.83
C LEU A 274 21.73 -5.51 -2.31
N ASN A 275 21.97 -4.51 -3.17
CA ASN A 275 22.18 -4.72 -4.59
C ASN A 275 23.38 -5.64 -4.88
N GLN A 276 24.48 -5.50 -4.14
CA GLN A 276 25.63 -6.41 -4.25
C GLN A 276 25.28 -7.84 -3.81
N HIS A 277 24.55 -8.01 -2.71
CA HIS A 277 24.08 -9.30 -2.24
C HIS A 277 23.18 -9.98 -3.28
N LEU A 278 22.16 -9.26 -3.78
CA LEU A 278 21.22 -9.77 -4.78
C LEU A 278 21.93 -10.12 -6.10
N LYS A 279 22.95 -9.36 -6.52
CA LYS A 279 23.77 -9.72 -7.69
C LYS A 279 24.58 -11.01 -7.50
N LYS A 280 25.05 -11.28 -6.27
CA LYS A 280 25.91 -12.42 -5.96
C LYS A 280 25.12 -13.69 -5.63
N HIS A 281 23.97 -13.55 -4.99
CA HIS A 281 23.20 -14.65 -4.39
C HIS A 281 21.74 -14.72 -4.87
N GLY A 282 21.24 -13.67 -5.50
CA GLY A 282 19.88 -13.63 -6.02
C GLY A 282 19.73 -14.37 -7.34
N SER A 283 18.49 -14.51 -7.77
CA SER A 283 18.12 -15.03 -9.08
C SER A 283 17.55 -13.89 -9.93
N LYS A 284 17.85 -13.90 -11.23
CA LYS A 284 17.28 -12.95 -12.19
C LYS A 284 16.31 -13.72 -13.08
N ILE A 285 15.10 -13.20 -13.21
CA ILE A 285 14.15 -13.65 -14.23
C ILE A 285 14.39 -12.75 -15.44
N GLU A 286 14.72 -13.35 -16.57
CA GLU A 286 14.89 -12.67 -17.85
C GLU A 286 13.93 -13.29 -18.86
N LEU A 287 13.44 -12.47 -19.79
CA LEU A 287 12.69 -12.98 -20.94
C LEU A 287 13.62 -13.84 -21.80
N GLY A 288 13.19 -15.06 -22.13
CA GLY A 288 13.99 -16.00 -22.92
C GLY A 288 14.25 -15.49 -24.36
N ALA A 289 15.30 -16.01 -25.00
CA ALA A 289 15.73 -15.57 -26.34
C ALA A 289 14.64 -15.70 -27.43
N SER A 290 13.70 -16.64 -27.30
CA SER A 290 12.55 -16.77 -28.21
C SER A 290 11.64 -15.53 -28.20
N PHE A 291 11.52 -14.87 -27.05
CA PHE A 291 10.75 -13.64 -26.88
C PHE A 291 11.33 -12.47 -27.69
N GLY A 292 12.64 -12.49 -27.99
CA GLY A 292 13.28 -11.49 -28.83
C GLY A 292 12.78 -11.53 -30.28
N HIS A 293 12.44 -12.72 -30.79
CA HIS A 293 11.81 -12.84 -32.11
C HIS A 293 10.39 -12.26 -32.09
N ASP A 294 9.59 -12.60 -31.07
CA ASP A 294 8.21 -12.11 -30.94
C ASP A 294 8.16 -10.58 -30.79
N ILE A 295 9.05 -10.00 -29.97
CA ILE A 295 9.19 -8.55 -29.84
C ILE A 295 9.52 -7.91 -31.19
N LYS A 296 10.43 -8.50 -31.98
CA LYS A 296 10.76 -7.98 -33.30
C LYS A 296 9.55 -8.00 -34.25
N ILE A 297 8.78 -9.08 -34.26
CA ILE A 297 7.55 -9.17 -35.07
C ILE A 297 6.61 -8.02 -34.70
N ILE A 298 6.37 -7.80 -33.39
CA ILE A 298 5.49 -6.73 -32.90
C ILE A 298 6.00 -5.35 -33.35
N ILE A 299 7.31 -5.10 -33.23
CA ILE A 299 7.93 -3.84 -33.68
C ILE A 299 7.71 -3.64 -35.19
N ASP A 300 8.03 -4.66 -35.99
CA ASP A 300 7.91 -4.61 -37.45
C ASP A 300 6.44 -4.42 -37.88
N GLU A 301 5.48 -5.02 -37.17
CA GLU A 301 4.05 -4.82 -37.39
C GLU A 301 3.60 -3.39 -37.07
N MET A 302 4.01 -2.83 -35.93
CA MET A 302 3.68 -1.46 -35.55
C MET A 302 4.27 -0.42 -36.52
N VAL A 303 5.53 -0.60 -36.93
CA VAL A 303 6.18 0.28 -37.90
C VAL A 303 5.50 0.19 -39.26
N ARG A 304 5.15 -1.02 -39.74
CA ARG A 304 4.39 -1.19 -40.99
C ARG A 304 2.98 -0.60 -40.90
N GLY A 305 2.31 -0.76 -39.76
CA GLY A 305 0.98 -0.19 -39.52
C GLY A 305 0.99 1.33 -39.63
N LEU A 306 2.02 1.97 -39.08
CA LEU A 306 2.23 3.42 -39.19
C LEU A 306 2.47 3.87 -40.64
N LYS A 307 3.20 3.08 -41.44
CA LYS A 307 3.47 3.35 -42.87
C LYS A 307 2.34 2.95 -43.82
N SER A 308 1.27 2.34 -43.31
CA SER A 308 0.16 1.87 -44.16
C SER A 308 -0.71 3.01 -44.69
N ASP A 309 -1.64 2.71 -45.60
CA ASP A 309 -2.64 3.67 -46.09
C ASP A 309 -3.79 3.92 -45.09
N SER A 310 -3.66 3.47 -43.84
CA SER A 310 -4.65 3.71 -42.79
C SER A 310 -4.82 5.21 -42.51
N SER A 311 -6.01 5.62 -42.06
CA SER A 311 -6.24 7.01 -41.63
C SER A 311 -5.25 7.43 -40.53
N TRP A 312 -4.87 8.71 -40.50
CA TRP A 312 -3.96 9.27 -39.50
C TRP A 312 -4.40 8.97 -38.06
N TYR A 313 -5.71 9.00 -37.79
CA TYR A 313 -6.29 8.68 -36.48
C TYR A 313 -6.03 7.23 -36.08
N ALA A 314 -6.32 6.28 -36.98
CA ALA A 314 -6.10 4.86 -36.74
C ALA A 314 -4.61 4.54 -36.50
N LYS A 315 -3.71 5.18 -37.28
CA LYS A 315 -2.26 5.08 -37.11
C LYS A 315 -1.85 5.46 -35.69
N LEU A 316 -2.23 6.64 -35.21
CA LEU A 316 -1.85 7.09 -33.87
C LEU A 316 -2.44 6.21 -32.77
N ILE A 317 -3.75 5.94 -32.81
CA ILE A 317 -4.46 5.23 -31.74
C ILE A 317 -3.90 3.83 -31.54
N SER A 318 -3.56 3.13 -32.63
CA SER A 318 -2.96 1.79 -32.58
C SER A 318 -1.63 1.73 -31.82
N LEU A 319 -0.90 2.86 -31.69
CA LEU A 319 0.36 2.91 -30.98
C LEU A 319 0.19 2.88 -29.45
N THR A 320 -0.98 3.24 -28.92
CA THR A 320 -1.18 3.40 -27.47
C THR A 320 -2.49 2.82 -26.94
N HIS A 321 -3.40 2.39 -27.81
CA HIS A 321 -4.68 1.80 -27.47
C HIS A 321 -4.87 0.47 -28.20
N SER A 322 -5.60 -0.46 -27.57
CA SER A 322 -6.07 -1.67 -28.23
C SER A 322 -7.60 -1.72 -28.22
N LYS A 323 -8.16 -2.45 -29.19
CA LYS A 323 -9.59 -2.67 -29.29
C LYS A 323 -9.99 -3.90 -28.47
N LYS A 324 -10.97 -3.75 -27.56
CA LYS A 324 -11.58 -4.86 -26.82
C LYS A 324 -13.10 -4.78 -26.96
N GLY A 325 -13.67 -5.69 -27.76
CA GLY A 325 -15.05 -5.54 -28.23
C GLY A 325 -15.17 -4.32 -29.14
N ASP A 326 -16.17 -3.47 -28.90
CA ASP A 326 -16.41 -2.26 -29.70
C ASP A 326 -15.71 -1.00 -29.18
N LYS A 327 -15.03 -1.09 -28.02
CA LYS A 327 -14.34 0.05 -27.39
C LYS A 327 -12.83 -0.05 -27.51
N PHE A 328 -12.17 1.10 -27.64
CA PHE A 328 -10.72 1.21 -27.51
C PHE A 328 -10.35 1.46 -26.05
N TYR A 329 -9.26 0.83 -25.61
CA TYR A 329 -8.72 1.00 -24.26
C TYR A 329 -7.25 1.34 -24.35
N CYS A 330 -6.85 2.40 -23.67
CA CYS A 330 -5.45 2.75 -23.50
C CYS A 330 -4.68 1.56 -22.95
N SER A 331 -3.53 1.24 -23.54
CA SER A 331 -2.70 0.09 -23.15
C SER A 331 -2.16 0.23 -21.73
N LEU A 332 -2.04 1.46 -21.21
CA LEU A 332 -1.76 1.71 -19.79
C LEU A 332 -2.86 1.18 -18.86
N ASN A 333 -4.06 0.87 -19.36
CA ASN A 333 -5.20 0.39 -18.56
C ASN A 333 -5.37 -1.13 -18.60
N GLN A 334 -4.65 -1.85 -19.46
CA GLN A 334 -5.01 -3.23 -19.86
C GLN A 334 -4.71 -4.34 -18.84
N HIS A 335 -4.07 -4.04 -17.70
CA HIS A 335 -3.68 -5.07 -16.72
C HIS A 335 -4.52 -5.14 -15.44
N LEU A 336 -5.63 -4.40 -15.31
CA LEU A 336 -6.57 -4.56 -14.19
C LEU A 336 -7.57 -5.72 -14.41
N GLY A 337 -7.09 -6.84 -14.93
CA GLY A 337 -7.88 -8.06 -15.13
C GLY A 337 -8.09 -8.88 -13.87
N SER A 338 -7.27 -8.71 -12.83
CA SER A 338 -7.52 -9.38 -11.55
C SER A 338 -7.54 -8.34 -10.43
N LYS A 339 -8.70 -8.19 -9.79
CA LYS A 339 -8.75 -7.73 -8.39
C LYS A 339 -7.98 -8.68 -7.45
N GLU A 340 -7.56 -9.83 -7.97
CA GLU A 340 -6.78 -10.83 -7.26
C GLU A 340 -5.30 -10.46 -7.33
N LEU A 341 -4.72 -10.30 -6.15
CA LEU A 341 -3.29 -10.15 -5.94
C LEU A 341 -2.56 -11.36 -6.54
N SER A 342 -1.47 -11.11 -7.25
CA SER A 342 -0.60 -12.18 -7.72
C SER A 342 0.07 -12.86 -6.53
N ILE A 343 0.43 -14.14 -6.64
CA ILE A 343 1.31 -14.77 -5.64
C ILE A 343 2.62 -13.99 -5.45
N MET A 344 3.06 -13.29 -6.50
CA MET A 344 4.24 -12.42 -6.50
C MET A 344 4.05 -11.15 -5.66
N ASP A 345 2.82 -10.77 -5.33
CA ASP A 345 2.52 -9.63 -4.46
C ASP A 345 2.59 -9.99 -2.97
N PHE A 346 2.58 -11.29 -2.63
CA PHE A 346 2.71 -11.79 -1.26
C PHE A 346 4.16 -12.11 -0.86
N VAL A 347 5.12 -12.02 -1.79
CA VAL A 347 6.55 -12.23 -1.50
C VAL A 347 7.24 -10.90 -1.22
N SER A 348 8.20 -10.91 -0.29
CA SER A 348 8.99 -9.70 0.02
C SER A 348 9.80 -9.27 -1.20
N THR A 349 9.73 -7.99 -1.55
CA THR A 349 10.47 -7.39 -2.66
C THR A 349 11.26 -6.19 -2.19
N ASN A 350 12.40 -5.93 -2.82
CA ASN A 350 13.23 -4.76 -2.52
C ASN A 350 12.69 -3.45 -3.10
N LYS A 351 11.51 -3.47 -3.76
CA LYS A 351 10.88 -2.29 -4.34
C LYS A 351 9.70 -1.87 -3.48
N GLU A 352 9.55 -0.56 -3.24
CA GLU A 352 8.44 -0.03 -2.44
C GLU A 352 7.09 -0.21 -3.16
N THR A 353 6.13 -0.88 -2.54
CA THR A 353 4.79 -1.16 -3.11
C THR A 353 3.68 -0.50 -2.28
N ASP A 354 2.51 -0.32 -2.88
CA ASP A 354 1.26 0.06 -2.19
C ASP A 354 0.08 -0.76 -2.75
N ASP A 355 -1.13 -0.52 -2.25
CA ASP A 355 -2.34 -1.26 -2.61
C ASP A 355 -2.68 -1.19 -4.10
N PHE A 356 -2.24 -0.14 -4.81
CA PHE A 356 -2.46 0.02 -6.25
C PHE A 356 -1.23 -0.40 -7.06
N PHE A 357 -0.05 0.06 -6.67
CA PHE A 357 1.25 -0.28 -7.25
C PHE A 357 1.88 -1.48 -6.55
N THR A 358 1.19 -2.62 -6.67
CA THR A 358 1.73 -3.92 -6.26
C THR A 358 3.00 -4.25 -7.07
N PHE A 359 3.75 -5.26 -6.62
CA PHE A 359 4.96 -5.66 -7.35
C PHE A 359 4.62 -6.12 -8.77
N SER A 360 3.61 -6.98 -8.91
CA SER A 360 3.17 -7.52 -10.19
C SER A 360 2.64 -6.44 -11.14
N HIS A 361 1.89 -5.46 -10.63
CA HIS A 361 1.40 -4.33 -11.43
C HIS A 361 2.56 -3.50 -11.96
N ARG A 362 3.54 -3.19 -11.12
CA ARG A 362 4.71 -2.39 -11.52
C ARG A 362 5.60 -3.08 -12.53
N GLU A 363 5.86 -4.38 -12.37
CA GLU A 363 6.63 -5.14 -13.36
C GLU A 363 5.91 -5.19 -14.71
N SER A 364 4.58 -5.40 -14.70
CA SER A 364 3.76 -5.39 -15.92
C SER A 364 3.81 -4.03 -16.62
N LEU A 365 3.69 -2.95 -15.85
CA LEU A 365 3.76 -1.58 -16.35
C LEU A 365 5.15 -1.28 -16.94
N GLU A 366 6.23 -1.69 -16.28
CA GLU A 366 7.59 -1.54 -16.81
C GLU A 366 7.81 -2.36 -18.10
N LEU A 367 7.29 -3.58 -18.19
CA LEU A 367 7.37 -4.38 -19.41
C LEU A 367 6.64 -3.70 -20.57
N LEU A 368 5.44 -3.19 -20.31
CA LEU A 368 4.64 -2.45 -21.29
C LEU A 368 5.39 -1.21 -21.80
N ILE A 369 5.89 -0.37 -20.89
CA ILE A 369 6.62 0.85 -21.23
C ILE A 369 7.93 0.53 -21.96
N ASN A 370 8.65 -0.52 -21.55
CA ASN A 370 9.86 -0.95 -22.25
C ASN A 370 9.58 -1.36 -23.70
N LEU A 371 8.56 -2.20 -23.92
CA LEU A 371 8.17 -2.62 -25.27
C LEU A 371 7.83 -1.40 -26.16
N HIS A 372 6.96 -0.51 -25.67
CA HIS A 372 6.54 0.65 -26.43
C HIS A 372 7.68 1.66 -26.64
N SER A 373 8.60 1.80 -25.69
CA SER A 373 9.78 2.64 -25.86
C SER A 373 10.69 2.11 -26.96
N ILE A 374 10.81 0.79 -27.10
CA ILE A 374 11.58 0.17 -28.20
C ILE A 374 10.84 0.37 -29.53
N ILE A 375 9.51 0.26 -29.57
CA ILE A 375 8.71 0.56 -30.77
C ILE A 375 8.95 2.01 -31.22
N ILE A 376 8.78 2.99 -30.32
CA ILE A 376 9.03 4.41 -30.59
C ILE A 376 10.48 4.65 -31.03
N PHE A 377 11.45 3.99 -30.39
CA PHE A 377 12.86 4.10 -30.78
C PHE A 377 13.10 3.67 -32.23
N ASN A 378 12.45 2.58 -32.67
CA ASN A 378 12.55 2.11 -34.06
C ASN A 378 11.82 3.05 -35.03
N ILE A 379 10.66 3.59 -34.64
CA ILE A 379 9.97 4.62 -35.42
C ILE A 379 10.84 5.86 -35.61
N PHE A 380 11.49 6.35 -34.55
CA PHE A 380 12.34 7.54 -34.62
C PHE A 380 13.62 7.36 -35.46
N LYS A 381 14.11 6.11 -35.59
CA LYS A 381 15.26 5.80 -36.44
C LYS A 381 14.91 5.60 -37.91
N ASP A 382 13.66 5.25 -38.20
CA ASP A 382 13.18 5.05 -39.55
C ASP A 382 12.58 6.37 -40.06
N LYS A 383 13.28 7.04 -40.98
CA LYS A 383 12.90 8.39 -41.46
C LYS A 383 11.47 8.43 -42.03
N GLU A 384 11.08 7.40 -42.80
CA GLU A 384 9.73 7.32 -43.36
C GLU A 384 8.68 7.14 -42.25
N ALA A 385 8.94 6.26 -41.26
CA ALA A 385 8.03 6.09 -40.13
C ALA A 385 7.92 7.36 -39.27
N LEU A 386 9.04 8.06 -39.06
CA LEU A 386 9.09 9.33 -38.32
C LEU A 386 8.26 10.41 -39.03
N ASP A 387 8.39 10.52 -40.35
CA ASP A 387 7.64 11.50 -41.15
C ASP A 387 6.13 11.20 -41.14
N GLU A 388 5.74 9.92 -41.20
CA GLU A 388 4.35 9.47 -41.04
C GLU A 388 3.81 9.77 -39.63
N LEU A 389 4.60 9.52 -38.58
CA LEU A 389 4.23 9.89 -37.20
C LEU A 389 4.05 11.39 -37.04
N HIS A 390 4.96 12.18 -37.63
CA HIS A 390 4.90 13.64 -37.60
C HIS A 390 3.63 14.15 -38.28
N SER A 391 3.35 13.67 -39.50
CA SER A 391 2.15 14.03 -40.24
C SER A 391 0.88 13.65 -39.46
N ALA A 392 0.80 12.41 -38.96
CA ALA A 392 -0.36 11.96 -38.22
C ALA A 392 -0.57 12.75 -36.92
N SER A 393 0.51 13.04 -36.19
CA SER A 393 0.47 13.88 -34.99
C SER A 393 -0.04 15.28 -35.33
N PHE A 394 0.52 15.92 -36.36
CA PHE A 394 0.10 17.25 -36.79
C PHE A 394 -1.39 17.31 -37.13
N MET A 395 -1.92 16.30 -37.84
CA MET A 395 -3.35 16.19 -38.14
C MET A 395 -4.20 16.02 -36.88
N ALA A 396 -3.76 15.22 -35.91
CA ALA A 396 -4.44 15.07 -34.62
C ALA A 396 -4.48 16.38 -33.85
N PHE A 397 -3.39 17.14 -33.87
CA PHE A 397 -3.33 18.41 -33.16
C PHE A 397 -4.20 19.47 -33.77
N ASN A 398 -4.21 19.61 -35.09
CA ASN A 398 -5.15 20.52 -35.76
C ASN A 398 -6.59 20.12 -35.45
N TYR A 399 -6.93 18.83 -35.49
CA TYR A 399 -8.26 18.37 -35.12
C TYR A 399 -8.64 18.76 -33.68
N ILE A 400 -7.72 18.57 -32.72
CA ILE A 400 -7.95 18.94 -31.32
C ILE A 400 -8.09 20.46 -31.18
N ALA A 401 -7.23 21.23 -31.85
CA ALA A 401 -7.18 22.67 -31.71
C ALA A 401 -8.37 23.36 -32.39
N ASP A 402 -8.84 22.85 -33.54
CA ASP A 402 -10.10 23.20 -34.19
C ASP A 402 -11.29 22.99 -33.23
N ASN A 403 -11.35 21.82 -32.58
CA ASN A 403 -12.40 21.53 -31.61
C ASN A 403 -12.31 22.44 -30.37
N PHE A 404 -11.10 22.82 -29.96
CA PHE A 404 -10.85 23.68 -28.80
C PHE A 404 -10.94 25.18 -29.08
N SER A 405 -11.15 25.60 -30.33
CA SER A 405 -11.06 27.02 -30.74
C SER A 405 -9.77 27.70 -30.25
N HIS A 406 -8.67 26.93 -30.17
CA HIS A 406 -7.38 27.41 -29.70
C HIS A 406 -6.58 28.03 -30.86
N ASP A 407 -5.60 28.90 -30.58
CA ASP A 407 -4.72 29.39 -31.64
C ASP A 407 -3.76 28.26 -32.07
N ASP A 408 -4.10 27.60 -33.18
CA ASP A 408 -3.34 26.50 -33.78
C ASP A 408 -1.86 26.82 -33.98
N LYS A 409 -1.50 28.10 -34.14
CA LYS A 409 -0.13 28.50 -34.48
C LYS A 409 0.87 28.20 -33.38
N GLU A 410 0.50 28.36 -32.12
CA GLU A 410 1.41 28.13 -30.99
C GLU A 410 1.65 26.62 -30.79
N ILE A 411 0.58 25.81 -30.84
CA ILE A 411 0.68 24.35 -30.72
C ILE A 411 1.43 23.75 -31.91
N SER A 412 1.10 24.18 -33.14
CA SER A 412 1.79 23.74 -34.36
C SER A 412 3.30 24.03 -34.30
N HIS A 413 3.67 25.19 -33.74
CA HIS A 413 5.07 25.53 -33.53
C HIS A 413 5.75 24.59 -32.53
N ASP A 414 5.12 24.34 -31.38
CA ASP A 414 5.66 23.44 -30.35
C ASP A 414 5.88 22.01 -30.89
N LEU A 415 5.00 21.54 -31.77
CA LEU A 415 5.13 20.23 -32.41
C LEU A 415 6.24 20.21 -33.46
N GLY A 416 6.35 21.27 -34.26
CA GLY A 416 7.48 21.42 -35.16
C GLY A 416 8.81 21.37 -34.39
N LEU A 417 8.89 22.07 -33.25
CA LEU A 417 10.05 22.01 -32.36
C LEU A 417 10.29 20.60 -31.81
N LEU A 418 9.23 19.90 -31.36
CA LEU A 418 9.33 18.52 -30.88
C LEU A 418 9.99 17.60 -31.91
N PHE A 419 9.48 17.61 -33.14
CA PHE A 419 9.96 16.72 -34.20
C PHE A 419 11.34 17.12 -34.72
N ILE A 420 11.70 18.42 -34.74
CA ILE A 420 13.07 18.87 -35.02
C ILE A 420 14.04 18.32 -33.97
N MET A 421 13.68 18.39 -32.69
CA MET A 421 14.52 17.85 -31.61
C MET A 421 14.66 16.33 -31.70
N ILE A 422 13.59 15.62 -32.07
CA ILE A 422 13.62 14.17 -32.31
C ILE A 422 14.55 13.84 -33.49
N GLU A 423 14.37 14.49 -34.64
CA GLU A 423 15.17 14.26 -35.83
C GLU A 423 16.66 14.49 -35.56
N LYS A 424 16.99 15.60 -34.89
CA LYS A 424 18.36 15.89 -34.47
C LYS A 424 18.97 14.79 -33.59
N LEU A 425 18.20 14.26 -32.64
CA LEU A 425 18.69 13.25 -31.70
C LEU A 425 18.72 11.83 -32.28
N PHE A 426 17.84 11.48 -33.20
CA PHE A 426 17.68 10.09 -33.67
C PHE A 426 18.18 9.85 -35.09
N VAL A 427 18.13 10.85 -35.95
CA VAL A 427 18.52 10.77 -37.37
C VAL A 427 19.89 11.43 -37.60
N GLU A 428 20.09 12.65 -37.11
CA GLU A 428 21.32 13.44 -37.38
C GLU A 428 22.47 13.18 -36.39
N SER A 429 22.22 12.39 -35.35
CA SER A 429 23.13 12.21 -34.20
C SER A 429 24.39 11.36 -34.45
N GLU A 430 24.73 11.02 -35.71
CA GLU A 430 25.86 10.14 -36.02
C GLU A 430 27.22 10.68 -35.53
N VAL A 431 27.33 12.00 -35.40
CA VAL A 431 28.56 12.70 -34.96
C VAL A 431 28.54 13.14 -33.50
N PHE A 432 27.46 12.84 -32.76
CA PHE A 432 27.33 13.28 -31.37
C PHE A 432 28.18 12.41 -30.45
N ASP A 433 28.87 13.06 -29.52
CA ASP A 433 29.50 12.34 -28.41
C ASP A 433 28.46 12.01 -27.31
N ASP A 434 28.90 11.31 -26.27
CA ASP A 434 28.02 10.91 -25.17
C ASP A 434 27.41 12.11 -24.43
N TYR A 435 28.12 13.25 -24.35
CA TYR A 435 27.61 14.46 -23.69
C TYR A 435 26.57 15.17 -24.55
N ASP A 436 26.76 15.22 -25.87
CA ASP A 436 25.78 15.73 -26.81
C ASP A 436 24.49 14.92 -26.76
N ILE A 437 24.59 13.58 -26.80
CA ILE A 437 23.43 12.69 -26.67
C ILE A 437 22.71 12.94 -25.35
N GLN A 438 23.44 13.07 -24.24
CA GLN A 438 22.85 13.34 -22.92
C GLN A 438 22.15 14.69 -22.85
N SER A 439 22.79 15.75 -23.33
CA SER A 439 22.26 17.12 -23.32
C SER A 439 20.99 17.24 -24.17
N GLN A 440 21.01 16.66 -25.38
CA GLN A 440 19.84 16.62 -26.26
C GLN A 440 18.73 15.75 -25.66
N SER A 441 19.07 14.58 -25.09
CA SER A 441 18.09 13.70 -24.44
C SER A 441 17.42 14.36 -23.24
N TYR A 442 18.18 15.08 -22.41
CA TYR A 442 17.65 15.85 -21.28
C TYR A 442 16.70 16.95 -21.76
N SER A 443 17.15 17.76 -22.73
CA SER A 443 16.38 18.88 -23.26
C SER A 443 15.05 18.41 -23.86
N LEU A 444 15.09 17.34 -24.66
CA LEU A 444 13.90 16.75 -25.26
C LEU A 444 12.98 16.09 -24.22
N SER A 445 13.54 15.41 -23.21
CA SER A 445 12.76 14.82 -22.11
C SER A 445 11.99 15.88 -21.32
N MET A 446 12.66 16.99 -20.98
CA MET A 446 12.02 18.15 -20.33
C MET A 446 10.96 18.80 -21.21
N PHE A 447 11.25 18.94 -22.50
CA PHE A 447 10.30 19.50 -23.45
C PHE A 447 9.03 18.65 -23.56
N ILE A 448 9.16 17.32 -23.67
CA ILE A 448 8.02 16.39 -23.70
C ILE A 448 7.18 16.48 -22.41
N CYS A 449 7.82 16.58 -21.23
CA CYS A 449 7.08 16.74 -19.97
C CYS A 449 6.27 18.04 -19.94
N SER A 450 6.90 19.15 -20.33
CA SER A 450 6.24 20.47 -20.40
C SER A 450 5.12 20.50 -21.43
N LEU A 451 5.33 19.87 -22.60
CA LEU A 451 4.32 19.78 -23.65
C LEU A 451 3.12 18.94 -23.19
N THR A 452 3.36 17.81 -22.53
CA THR A 452 2.29 16.97 -21.94
C THR A 452 1.46 17.77 -20.93
N GLU A 453 2.09 18.55 -20.04
CA GLU A 453 1.38 19.43 -19.10
C GLU A 453 0.58 20.51 -19.84
N LYS A 454 1.16 21.13 -20.87
CA LYS A 454 0.48 22.15 -21.69
C LYS A 454 -0.77 21.58 -22.35
N PHE A 455 -0.72 20.37 -22.90
CA PHE A 455 -1.88 19.73 -23.51
C PHE A 455 -3.00 19.42 -22.52
N MET A 456 -2.66 18.88 -21.36
CA MET A 456 -3.67 18.63 -20.32
C MET A 456 -4.32 19.94 -19.85
N ARG A 457 -3.54 21.01 -19.69
CA ARG A 457 -4.05 22.34 -19.33
C ARG A 457 -5.02 22.90 -20.36
N ILE A 458 -4.65 22.85 -21.64
CA ILE A 458 -5.51 23.35 -22.73
C ILE A 458 -6.81 22.56 -22.78
N THR A 459 -6.71 21.23 -22.70
CA THR A 459 -7.87 20.32 -22.69
C THR A 459 -8.79 20.61 -21.51
N TYR A 460 -8.25 20.69 -20.29
CA TYR A 460 -9.03 20.98 -19.09
C TYR A 460 -9.75 22.32 -19.20
N LYS A 461 -9.03 23.35 -19.64
CA LYS A 461 -9.59 24.69 -19.84
C LYS A 461 -10.76 24.66 -20.82
N TYR A 462 -10.61 24.01 -21.97
CA TYR A 462 -11.67 23.88 -22.97
C TYR A 462 -12.94 23.25 -22.38
N ILE A 463 -12.82 22.18 -21.61
CA ILE A 463 -13.99 21.51 -21.03
C ILE A 463 -14.68 22.40 -19.97
N LYS A 464 -13.92 23.21 -19.23
CA LYS A 464 -14.42 24.01 -18.11
C LYS A 464 -14.74 25.47 -18.44
N GLU A 465 -14.32 26.00 -19.59
CA GLU A 465 -14.38 27.44 -19.88
C GLU A 465 -15.81 28.01 -19.93
N ASN A 466 -16.80 27.15 -20.21
CA ASN A 466 -18.22 27.52 -20.21
C ASN A 466 -18.88 27.41 -18.82
N GLU A 467 -18.22 26.77 -17.85
CA GLU A 467 -18.73 26.58 -16.48
C GLU A 467 -18.08 27.56 -15.50
N GLU A 468 -16.77 27.79 -15.62
CA GLU A 468 -16.02 28.64 -14.70
C GLU A 468 -14.80 29.31 -15.37
N TYR A 469 -14.33 30.40 -14.76
CA TYR A 469 -13.08 31.03 -15.20
C TYR A 469 -11.87 30.19 -14.79
N ILE A 470 -11.13 29.70 -15.78
CA ILE A 470 -9.85 29.02 -15.61
C ILE A 470 -8.70 29.94 -16.01
N SER A 471 -7.83 30.27 -15.06
CA SER A 471 -6.60 31.03 -15.35
C SER A 471 -5.66 30.24 -16.25
N ASN A 472 -4.96 30.91 -17.17
CA ASN A 472 -3.89 30.27 -17.97
C ASN A 472 -2.71 29.78 -17.12
N GLN A 473 -2.61 30.22 -15.86
CA GLN A 473 -1.64 29.75 -14.87
C GLN A 473 -2.23 28.71 -13.91
N TRP A 474 -3.49 28.32 -14.11
CA TRP A 474 -4.15 27.36 -13.24
C TRP A 474 -3.58 25.96 -13.49
N GLY A 475 -3.37 25.22 -12.40
CA GLY A 475 -3.01 23.81 -12.42
C GLY A 475 -1.57 23.51 -12.86
N THR A 476 -0.96 22.61 -12.12
CA THR A 476 0.28 21.92 -12.45
C THR A 476 -0.04 20.52 -12.99
N MET A 477 0.95 19.81 -13.53
CA MET A 477 0.78 18.39 -13.89
C MET A 477 0.19 17.54 -12.75
N GLY A 478 0.45 17.89 -11.48
CA GLY A 478 -0.14 17.22 -10.31
C GLY A 478 -1.65 17.42 -10.16
N ASP A 479 -2.16 18.58 -10.58
CA ASP A 479 -3.60 18.89 -10.53
C ASP A 479 -4.37 18.17 -11.65
N TYR A 480 -3.73 18.00 -12.82
CA TYR A 480 -4.30 17.26 -13.95
C TYR A 480 -4.22 15.74 -13.76
N LEU A 481 -3.14 15.24 -13.14
CA LEU A 481 -2.95 13.83 -12.81
C LEU A 481 -3.42 13.50 -11.39
N ASN A 482 -4.61 14.01 -11.04
CA ASN A 482 -5.27 13.72 -9.78
C ASN A 482 -6.55 12.91 -10.06
N PRO A 483 -6.73 11.70 -9.49
CA PRO A 483 -7.95 10.93 -9.65
C PRO A 483 -9.22 11.65 -9.18
N ASN A 484 -9.10 12.69 -8.34
CA ASN A 484 -10.24 13.52 -7.93
C ASN A 484 -10.57 14.65 -8.93
N ASN A 485 -9.78 14.81 -9.99
CA ASN A 485 -10.09 15.74 -11.07
C ASN A 485 -11.09 15.07 -12.02
N GLU A 486 -12.38 15.38 -11.85
CA GLU A 486 -13.47 14.75 -12.60
C GLU A 486 -13.34 14.92 -14.13
N VAL A 487 -12.85 16.08 -14.58
CA VAL A 487 -12.65 16.37 -16.02
C VAL A 487 -11.61 15.44 -16.61
N MET A 488 -10.41 15.42 -16.02
CA MET A 488 -9.32 14.59 -16.53
C MET A 488 -9.63 13.10 -16.36
N SER A 489 -10.35 12.73 -15.30
CA SER A 489 -10.76 11.35 -15.04
C SER A 489 -11.79 10.86 -16.07
N LYS A 490 -12.68 11.74 -16.55
CA LYS A 490 -13.58 11.41 -17.66
C LYS A 490 -12.82 11.12 -18.96
N ILE A 491 -11.76 11.88 -19.25
CA ILE A 491 -11.03 11.80 -20.52
C ILE A 491 -10.01 10.66 -20.53
N LEU A 492 -9.21 10.52 -19.47
CA LEU A 492 -8.11 9.56 -19.38
C LEU A 492 -8.51 8.28 -18.63
N GLY A 493 -9.47 8.38 -17.71
CA GLY A 493 -9.76 7.35 -16.73
C GLY A 493 -8.77 7.34 -15.54
N ASP A 494 -9.29 6.99 -14.37
CA ASP A 494 -8.54 6.99 -13.09
C ASP A 494 -7.25 6.16 -13.14
N VAL A 495 -7.29 5.04 -13.87
CA VAL A 495 -6.18 4.10 -14.00
C VAL A 495 -5.03 4.71 -14.78
N GLN A 496 -5.34 5.33 -15.91
CA GLN A 496 -4.35 6.01 -16.73
C GLN A 496 -3.75 7.17 -15.96
N ILE A 497 -4.58 7.95 -15.25
CA ILE A 497 -4.13 9.05 -14.39
C ILE A 497 -3.11 8.55 -13.37
N LYS A 498 -3.43 7.48 -12.63
CA LYS A 498 -2.51 6.92 -11.63
C LYS A 498 -1.21 6.43 -12.28
N ASN A 499 -1.29 5.73 -13.41
CA ASN A 499 -0.11 5.23 -14.11
C ASN A 499 0.76 6.36 -14.70
N LEU A 500 0.16 7.43 -15.22
CA LEU A 500 0.87 8.65 -15.64
C LEU A 500 1.50 9.35 -14.43
N GLN A 501 0.78 9.46 -13.32
CA GLN A 501 1.28 10.02 -12.06
C GLN A 501 2.50 9.23 -11.57
N PHE A 502 2.49 7.90 -11.66
CA PHE A 502 3.62 7.05 -11.31
C PHE A 502 4.89 7.37 -12.12
N TYR A 503 4.76 7.73 -13.39
CA TYR A 503 5.93 8.08 -14.21
C TYR A 503 6.38 9.53 -14.04
N PHE A 504 5.45 10.47 -14.13
CA PHE A 504 5.78 11.89 -14.12
C PHE A 504 6.02 12.45 -12.72
N LEU A 505 5.31 11.95 -11.70
CA LEU A 505 5.24 12.50 -10.35
C LEU A 505 5.62 11.44 -9.29
N ARG A 506 5.49 11.81 -8.02
CA ARG A 506 5.33 10.86 -6.91
C ARG A 506 3.86 10.83 -6.54
N THR A 507 3.34 9.65 -6.24
CA THR A 507 2.04 9.50 -5.57
C THR A 507 2.09 10.25 -4.22
N SER A 508 1.00 10.91 -3.85
CA SER A 508 0.93 11.82 -2.69
C SER A 508 1.32 11.16 -1.35
N ASP A 509 1.14 9.85 -1.24
CA ASP A 509 1.24 9.13 0.03
C ASP A 509 2.34 8.07 0.08
N SER A 510 2.91 7.69 -1.07
CA SER A 510 3.95 6.67 -1.17
C SER A 510 5.20 7.24 -1.84
N ARG A 511 6.40 6.80 -1.44
CA ARG A 511 7.66 7.14 -2.13
C ARG A 511 7.73 6.52 -3.55
N ILE A 512 6.60 6.10 -4.10
CA ILE A 512 6.44 5.27 -5.29
C ILE A 512 6.25 6.17 -6.51
N GLY A 513 6.88 5.76 -7.60
CA GLY A 513 6.91 6.50 -8.86
C GLY A 513 8.30 7.03 -9.23
N PHE A 514 8.54 7.17 -10.53
CA PHE A 514 9.79 7.62 -11.11
C PHE A 514 10.03 9.13 -10.92
N ASN A 515 8.95 9.92 -10.84
CA ASN A 515 8.99 11.36 -10.63
C ASN A 515 9.83 12.09 -11.69
N TYR A 516 9.78 11.63 -12.95
CA TYR A 516 10.65 12.13 -14.02
C TYR A 516 10.57 13.64 -14.18
N ARG A 517 9.37 14.23 -14.11
CA ARG A 517 9.16 15.67 -14.29
C ARG A 517 9.96 16.50 -13.28
N ASN A 518 9.85 16.18 -11.99
CA ASN A 518 10.53 16.95 -10.95
C ASN A 518 12.02 16.64 -10.88
N LYS A 519 12.40 15.39 -11.12
CA LYS A 519 13.81 15.00 -11.15
C LYS A 519 14.57 15.72 -12.27
N LEU A 520 13.99 15.80 -13.47
CA LEU A 520 14.55 16.52 -14.61
C LEU A 520 14.57 18.03 -14.31
N ALA A 521 13.46 18.62 -13.87
CA ALA A 521 13.36 20.06 -13.62
C ALA A 521 14.34 20.59 -12.56
N HIS A 522 14.65 19.79 -11.53
CA HIS A 522 15.53 20.20 -10.43
C HIS A 522 16.92 19.57 -10.49
N TRP A 523 17.22 18.79 -11.53
CA TRP A 523 18.45 18.00 -11.63
C TRP A 523 18.74 17.21 -10.33
N ASN A 524 17.71 16.57 -9.79
CA ASN A 524 17.77 15.92 -8.48
C ASN A 524 17.44 14.43 -8.61
N GLY A 525 18.38 13.55 -8.25
CA GLY A 525 18.20 12.11 -8.35
C GLY A 525 18.19 11.58 -9.79
N ILE A 526 18.83 12.31 -10.71
CA ILE A 526 19.19 11.90 -12.08
C ILE A 526 20.70 11.83 -12.17
N THR A 527 21.19 10.75 -12.77
CA THR A 527 22.59 10.57 -13.13
C THR A 527 22.76 10.75 -14.63
N ASN A 528 24.00 10.99 -15.07
CA ASN A 528 24.31 11.17 -16.49
C ASN A 528 23.89 9.96 -17.36
N ILE A 529 23.77 8.77 -16.76
CA ILE A 529 23.35 7.54 -17.45
C ILE A 529 21.83 7.52 -17.71
N ASP A 530 21.04 8.23 -16.90
CA ASP A 530 19.57 8.23 -16.99
C ASP A 530 19.08 9.08 -18.19
N CYS A 531 19.82 10.13 -18.57
CA CYS A 531 19.50 11.01 -19.69
C CYS A 531 19.96 10.39 -21.02
N ASN A 532 19.13 9.51 -21.60
CA ASN A 532 19.45 8.82 -22.84
C ASN A 532 18.23 8.73 -23.79
N LYS A 533 18.46 8.23 -25.00
CA LYS A 533 17.43 8.08 -26.05
C LYS A 533 16.23 7.23 -25.61
N ILE A 534 16.42 6.25 -24.73
CA ILE A 534 15.32 5.40 -24.23
C ILE A 534 14.42 6.19 -23.28
N LEU A 535 14.97 7.06 -22.42
CA LEU A 535 14.15 7.94 -21.59
C LEU A 535 13.25 8.84 -22.45
N VAL A 536 13.80 9.39 -23.53
CA VAL A 536 13.01 10.19 -24.49
C VAL A 536 11.86 9.37 -25.07
N CYS A 537 12.13 8.13 -25.52
CA CYS A 537 11.09 7.27 -26.08
C CYS A 537 10.01 6.90 -25.05
N ARG A 538 10.41 6.64 -23.79
CA ARG A 538 9.49 6.41 -22.66
C ARG A 538 8.55 7.59 -22.47
N LEU A 539 9.10 8.80 -22.35
CA LEU A 539 8.31 10.01 -22.12
C LEU A 539 7.44 10.34 -23.33
N PHE A 540 7.94 10.14 -24.55
CA PHE A 540 7.16 10.36 -25.77
C PHE A 540 5.97 9.40 -25.88
N TYR A 541 6.14 8.12 -25.50
CA TYR A 541 5.01 7.19 -25.44
C TYR A 541 3.94 7.64 -24.43
N LEU A 542 4.34 8.12 -23.25
CA LEU A 542 3.39 8.63 -22.24
C LEU A 542 2.66 9.88 -22.75
N PHE A 543 3.37 10.77 -23.44
CA PHE A 543 2.79 11.92 -24.13
C PHE A 543 1.77 11.48 -25.18
N LEU A 544 2.14 10.55 -26.07
CA LEU A 544 1.29 10.03 -27.13
C LEU A 544 0.07 9.30 -26.57
N SER A 545 0.22 8.58 -25.45
CA SER A 545 -0.88 7.94 -24.74
C SER A 545 -1.89 8.96 -24.23
N THR A 546 -1.40 10.07 -23.66
CA THR A 546 -2.24 11.19 -23.20
C THR A 546 -2.96 11.85 -24.38
N LEU A 547 -2.22 12.19 -25.44
CA LEU A 547 -2.75 12.78 -26.67
C LEU A 547 -3.88 11.93 -27.26
N ASN A 548 -3.62 10.64 -27.44
CA ASN A 548 -4.55 9.72 -28.08
C ASN A 548 -5.82 9.50 -27.24
N SER A 549 -5.74 9.62 -25.92
CA SER A 549 -6.91 9.50 -25.04
C SER A 549 -7.80 10.74 -25.15
N ILE A 550 -7.20 11.93 -25.23
CA ILE A 550 -7.91 13.20 -25.51
C ILE A 550 -8.57 13.13 -26.90
N LEU A 551 -7.83 12.65 -27.89
CA LEU A 551 -8.33 12.48 -29.25
C LEU A 551 -9.50 11.49 -29.29
N TYR A 552 -9.39 10.35 -28.61
CA TYR A 552 -10.46 9.37 -28.50
C TYR A 552 -11.71 9.97 -27.86
N TYR A 553 -11.57 10.71 -26.76
CA TYR A 553 -12.69 11.39 -26.11
C TYR A 553 -13.41 12.38 -27.04
N LEU A 554 -12.65 13.19 -27.79
CA LEU A 554 -13.22 14.16 -28.72
C LEU A 554 -13.95 13.51 -29.89
N VAL A 555 -13.42 12.40 -30.42
CA VAL A 555 -13.99 11.75 -31.62
C VAL A 555 -15.16 10.81 -31.26
N PHE A 556 -15.15 10.18 -30.09
CA PHE A 556 -16.10 9.10 -29.77
C PHE A 556 -17.01 9.34 -28.57
N GLU A 557 -16.75 10.34 -27.73
CA GLU A 557 -17.55 10.56 -26.50
C GLU A 557 -18.22 11.95 -26.40
N ILE A 558 -17.84 12.91 -27.25
CA ILE A 558 -18.54 14.22 -27.34
C ILE A 558 -19.62 14.23 -28.43
N GLU A 559 -19.54 13.33 -29.43
CA GLU A 559 -20.51 13.25 -30.53
C GLU A 559 -21.75 12.37 -30.22
N ASP A 560 -21.84 11.82 -29.00
CA ASP A 560 -23.04 11.18 -28.41
C ASP A 560 -23.65 12.07 -27.31
#